data_AF-A0A6M3IV71-F1
#
_entry.id   AF-A0A6M3IV71-F1
#
_cell.length_a   1.000
_cell.length_b   1.000
_cell.length_c   1.000
_cell.angle_alpha   90.00
_cell.angle_beta   90.00
_cell.angle_gamma   90.00
#
_symmetry.space_group_name_H-M   'P 1'
#
loop_
_entity.id
_entity.type
_entity.pdbx_description
1 polymer ?
#
loop_
_entity_poly.entity_id
_entity_poly.type
_entity_poly.pdbx_seq_one_letter_code
_entity_poly.pdbx_strand_id
1 'polypeptide(L)'
;MLITDYLSEIGPVVDELAETRNVGNIAKVIVELYEAWIKGNRIYICGNGGSASTASHFACDLIKIGVPAQSLDDNGAVITMISNDDGFDKVYVNQLHGFKKGDVLFCISVHGGVCQGTDGVWSQNLIQAIEYVQAMEGTVLGLVGNEGGIIRRLANASVKVRNYSTPIVESMHVFVTHLIVEVLKAISPVKMCNNCNMIRLPDNFRCKCNSVSFTYTGGMNGNIEEMRKVCDNYQSTD
;
A
#
# COMPACT_ATOMS: atom_id res chain seq x y z
N MET A 1 10.96 28.35 -9.00
CA MET A 1 9.67 27.65 -8.83
C MET A 1 8.65 28.67 -8.36
N LEU A 2 7.80 29.11 -9.27
CA LEU A 2 6.57 29.84 -8.97
C LEU A 2 5.49 28.84 -8.55
N ILE A 3 4.44 29.33 -7.88
CA ILE A 3 3.27 28.51 -7.50
C ILE A 3 2.68 27.82 -8.73
N THR A 4 2.62 28.52 -9.87
CA THR A 4 2.12 28.01 -11.15
C THR A 4 2.95 26.86 -11.69
N ASP A 5 4.27 26.89 -11.50
CA ASP A 5 5.16 25.84 -11.98
C ASP A 5 4.83 24.53 -11.25
N TYR A 6 4.78 24.58 -9.91
CA TYR A 6 4.45 23.41 -9.08
C TYR A 6 3.08 22.83 -9.43
N LEU A 7 2.05 23.68 -9.56
CA LEU A 7 0.69 23.23 -9.90
C LEU A 7 0.61 22.60 -11.30
N SER A 8 1.40 23.10 -12.26
CA SER A 8 1.43 22.58 -13.62
C SER A 8 2.05 21.19 -13.73
N GLU A 9 2.89 20.80 -12.77
CA GLU A 9 3.53 19.47 -12.75
C GLU A 9 2.58 18.36 -12.29
N ILE A 10 1.49 18.68 -11.58
CA ILE A 10 0.60 17.67 -11.01
C ILE A 10 -0.24 16.96 -12.08
N GLY A 11 -0.82 17.71 -13.01
CA GLY A 11 -1.69 17.17 -14.07
C GLY A 11 -1.04 16.04 -14.86
N PRO A 12 0.16 16.25 -15.44
CA PRO A 12 0.88 15.21 -16.17
C PRO A 12 1.15 13.93 -15.37
N VAL A 13 1.39 14.04 -14.06
CA VAL A 13 1.62 12.86 -13.21
C VAL A 13 0.34 12.04 -13.02
N VAL A 14 -0.81 12.70 -12.92
CA VAL A 14 -2.13 12.04 -12.87
C VAL A 14 -2.44 11.38 -14.22
N ASP A 15 -2.16 12.06 -15.32
CA ASP A 15 -2.34 11.51 -16.68
C ASP A 15 -1.48 10.25 -16.88
N GLU A 16 -0.22 10.26 -16.42
CA GLU A 16 0.64 9.07 -16.47
C GLU A 16 0.07 7.93 -15.60
N LEU A 17 -0.43 8.21 -14.39
CA LEU A 17 -1.06 7.18 -13.55
C LEU A 17 -2.31 6.56 -14.20
N ALA A 18 -3.02 7.33 -15.04
CA ALA A 18 -4.18 6.87 -15.79
C ALA A 18 -3.80 6.05 -17.04
N GLU A 19 -2.53 6.01 -17.42
CA GLU A 19 -2.07 5.15 -18.51
C GLU A 19 -2.34 3.68 -18.20
N THR A 20 -2.72 2.94 -19.23
CA THR A 20 -3.13 1.53 -19.18
C THR A 20 -2.19 0.64 -18.36
N ARG A 21 -0.87 0.81 -18.51
CA ARG A 21 0.14 0.03 -17.77
C ARG A 21 0.10 0.32 -16.26
N ASN A 22 -0.05 1.58 -15.89
CA ASN A 22 -0.08 1.98 -14.49
C ASN A 22 -1.38 1.56 -13.82
N VAL A 23 -2.52 1.64 -14.54
CA VAL A 23 -3.80 1.09 -14.10
C VAL A 23 -3.69 -0.41 -13.82
N GLY A 24 -3.04 -1.19 -14.69
CA GLY A 24 -2.79 -2.62 -14.46
C GLY A 24 -1.97 -2.91 -13.20
N ASN A 25 -0.92 -2.13 -12.96
CA ASN A 25 -0.09 -2.28 -11.75
C ASN A 25 -0.85 -1.91 -10.47
N ILE A 26 -1.65 -0.83 -10.51
CA ILE A 26 -2.53 -0.42 -9.41
C ILE A 26 -3.55 -1.53 -9.12
N ALA A 27 -4.18 -2.09 -10.15
CA ALA A 27 -5.11 -3.21 -10.02
C ALA A 27 -4.45 -4.42 -9.36
N LYS A 28 -3.23 -4.78 -9.78
CA LYS A 28 -2.48 -5.92 -9.21
C LYS A 28 -2.20 -5.71 -7.72
N VAL A 29 -1.76 -4.51 -7.34
CA VAL A 29 -1.58 -4.14 -5.92
C VAL A 29 -2.89 -4.27 -5.14
N ILE A 30 -4.00 -3.75 -5.67
CA ILE A 30 -5.33 -3.84 -5.02
C ILE A 30 -5.77 -5.29 -4.85
N VAL A 31 -5.56 -6.15 -5.86
CA VAL A 31 -5.91 -7.57 -5.78
C VAL A 31 -5.10 -8.28 -4.70
N GLU A 32 -3.79 -8.07 -4.62
CA GLU A 32 -2.96 -8.69 -3.56
C GLU A 32 -3.39 -8.24 -2.15
N LEU A 33 -3.68 -6.94 -1.97
CA LEU A 33 -4.21 -6.42 -0.71
C LEU A 33 -5.58 -7.00 -0.36
N TYR A 34 -6.47 -7.14 -1.36
CA TYR A 34 -7.79 -7.73 -1.19
C TYR A 34 -7.70 -9.21 -0.79
N GLU A 35 -6.85 -9.99 -1.46
CA GLU A 35 -6.62 -11.41 -1.17
C GLU A 35 -6.08 -11.63 0.24
N ALA A 36 -5.14 -10.78 0.69
CA ALA A 36 -4.65 -10.80 2.06
C ALA A 36 -5.78 -10.48 3.06
N TRP A 37 -6.58 -9.46 2.75
CA TRP A 37 -7.69 -9.03 3.59
C TRP A 37 -8.74 -10.12 3.79
N ILE A 38 -9.24 -10.75 2.71
CA ILE A 38 -10.30 -11.78 2.83
C ILE A 38 -9.81 -13.05 3.55
N LYS A 39 -8.50 -13.30 3.54
CA LYS A 39 -7.87 -14.43 4.26
C LYS A 39 -7.52 -14.08 5.71
N GLY A 40 -7.74 -12.82 6.14
CA GLY A 40 -7.43 -12.34 7.48
C GLY A 40 -5.93 -12.14 7.73
N ASN A 41 -5.13 -12.07 6.67
CA ASN A 41 -3.69 -11.83 6.77
C ASN A 41 -3.41 -10.35 7.06
N ARG A 42 -2.23 -10.08 7.63
CA ARG A 42 -1.80 -8.74 8.03
C ARG A 42 -1.02 -8.05 6.93
N ILE A 43 -1.24 -6.74 6.81
CA ILE A 43 -0.52 -5.84 5.91
C ILE A 43 0.43 -4.99 6.75
N TYR A 44 1.73 -5.24 6.65
CA TYR A 44 2.77 -4.42 7.25
C TYR A 44 3.20 -3.34 6.26
N ILE A 45 3.29 -2.10 6.72
CA ILE A 45 3.55 -0.95 5.85
C ILE A 45 4.75 -0.19 6.41
N CYS A 46 5.68 0.22 5.55
CA CYS A 46 6.88 0.94 5.98
C CYS A 46 7.38 1.91 4.91
N GLY A 47 8.02 2.99 5.35
CA GLY A 47 8.69 3.95 4.48
C GLY A 47 9.53 4.95 5.28
N ASN A 48 10.51 5.59 4.66
CA ASN A 48 11.38 6.56 5.35
C ASN A 48 10.88 8.01 5.14
N GLY A 49 10.94 8.86 6.16
CA GLY A 49 10.62 10.30 6.02
C GLY A 49 9.15 10.58 5.72
N GLY A 50 8.83 11.37 4.69
CA GLY A 50 7.44 11.59 4.27
C GLY A 50 6.72 10.31 3.85
N SER A 51 7.46 9.31 3.36
CA SER A 51 6.94 7.96 3.13
C SER A 51 6.54 7.25 4.42
N ALA A 52 7.19 7.53 5.56
CA ALA A 52 6.79 7.01 6.88
C ALA A 52 5.42 7.56 7.30
N SER A 53 5.22 8.88 7.12
CA SER A 53 3.93 9.52 7.38
C SER A 53 2.83 8.94 6.48
N THR A 54 3.14 8.65 5.23
CA THR A 54 2.20 8.01 4.30
C THR A 54 1.90 6.57 4.72
N ALA A 55 2.89 5.82 5.20
CA ALA A 55 2.72 4.45 5.70
C ALA A 55 1.76 4.40 6.89
N SER A 56 1.95 5.29 7.88
CA SER A 56 1.06 5.45 9.03
C SER A 56 -0.36 5.85 8.62
N HIS A 57 -0.49 6.82 7.71
CA HIS A 57 -1.80 7.26 7.20
C HIS A 57 -2.52 6.13 6.45
N PHE A 58 -1.82 5.40 5.58
CA PHE A 58 -2.38 4.29 4.83
C PHE A 58 -2.80 3.13 5.74
N ALA A 59 -2.01 2.81 6.77
CA ALA A 59 -2.39 1.82 7.78
C ALA A 59 -3.70 2.21 8.48
N CYS A 60 -3.83 3.49 8.87
CA CYS A 60 -5.04 4.04 9.49
C CYS A 60 -6.27 3.87 8.59
N ASP A 61 -6.16 4.25 7.31
CA ASP A 61 -7.26 4.16 6.35
C ASP A 61 -7.66 2.71 6.05
N LEU A 62 -6.70 1.78 5.99
CA LEU A 62 -6.96 0.34 5.87
C LEU A 62 -7.68 -0.22 7.11
N ILE A 63 -7.24 0.15 8.31
CA ILE A 63 -7.90 -0.25 9.57
C ILE A 63 -9.33 0.28 9.62
N LYS A 64 -9.58 1.51 9.15
CA LYS A 64 -10.92 2.12 9.10
C LYS A 64 -11.90 1.30 8.27
N ILE A 65 -11.42 0.64 7.23
CA ILE A 65 -12.24 -0.26 6.39
C ILE A 65 -12.20 -1.71 6.87
N GLY A 66 -11.42 -1.97 7.94
CA GLY A 66 -11.23 -3.22 8.67
C GLY A 66 -10.32 -4.24 7.96
N VAL A 67 -9.36 -3.75 7.19
CA VAL A 67 -8.21 -4.53 6.75
C VAL A 67 -7.22 -4.63 7.93
N PRO A 68 -6.70 -5.81 8.29
CA PRO A 68 -5.68 -5.93 9.33
C PRO A 68 -4.37 -5.30 8.84
N ALA A 69 -4.10 -4.05 9.25
CA ALA A 69 -2.90 -3.32 8.83
C ALA A 69 -2.09 -2.80 10.02
N GLN A 70 -0.79 -2.59 9.81
CA GLN A 70 0.13 -2.03 10.80
C GLN A 70 1.24 -1.25 10.09
N SER A 71 1.42 0.01 10.48
CA SER A 71 2.64 0.75 10.12
C SER A 71 3.79 0.35 11.04
N LEU A 72 4.95 0.10 10.47
CA LEU A 72 6.19 -0.15 11.21
C LEU A 72 6.87 1.15 11.69
N ASP A 73 6.29 2.30 11.33
CA ASP A 73 6.81 3.64 11.61
C ASP A 73 6.17 4.30 12.86
N ASP A 74 5.12 3.70 13.45
CA ASP A 74 4.31 4.36 14.49
C ASP A 74 4.89 4.25 15.91
N ASN A 75 5.63 3.18 16.21
CA ASN A 75 6.16 2.96 17.56
C ASN A 75 7.56 3.54 17.69
N GLY A 76 7.63 4.81 18.09
CA GLY A 76 8.89 5.52 18.30
C GLY A 76 9.86 4.79 19.25
N ALA A 77 9.36 4.16 20.32
CA ALA A 77 10.20 3.42 21.25
C ALA A 77 10.86 2.20 20.58
N VAL A 78 10.11 1.43 19.79
CA VAL A 78 10.62 0.29 19.03
C VAL A 78 11.64 0.73 17.99
N ILE A 79 11.36 1.82 17.26
CA ILE A 79 12.28 2.39 16.27
C ILE A 79 13.60 2.79 16.93
N THR A 80 13.54 3.54 18.03
CA THR A 80 14.74 4.00 18.73
C THR A 80 15.52 2.86 19.37
N MET A 81 14.84 1.84 19.89
CA MET A 81 15.47 0.65 20.47
C MET A 81 16.24 -0.13 19.40
N ILE A 82 15.60 -0.52 18.29
CA ILE A 82 16.26 -1.26 17.22
C ILE A 82 17.41 -0.43 16.62
N SER A 83 17.19 0.87 16.42
CA SER A 83 18.23 1.75 15.88
C SER A 83 19.46 1.84 16.79
N ASN A 84 19.27 1.82 18.11
CA ASN A 84 20.34 1.84 19.10
C ASN A 84 21.07 0.50 19.20
N ASP A 85 20.32 -0.60 19.19
CA ASP A 85 20.84 -1.93 19.52
C ASP A 85 21.41 -2.65 18.28
N ASP A 86 20.76 -2.50 17.12
CA ASP A 86 21.06 -3.27 15.90
C ASP A 86 21.41 -2.40 14.68
N GLY A 87 21.16 -1.09 14.76
CA GLY A 87 21.35 -0.14 13.67
C GLY A 87 20.07 0.18 12.89
N PHE A 88 20.03 1.37 12.29
CA PHE A 88 18.84 1.87 11.59
C PHE A 88 18.44 1.02 10.37
N ASP A 89 19.40 0.33 9.74
CA ASP A 89 19.15 -0.61 8.65
C ASP A 89 18.35 -1.85 9.08
N LYS A 90 18.23 -2.11 10.39
CA LYS A 90 17.46 -3.24 10.94
C LYS A 90 16.04 -2.86 11.40
N VAL A 91 15.68 -1.58 11.35
CA VAL A 91 14.45 -1.05 11.98
C VAL A 91 13.17 -1.75 11.53
N TYR A 92 13.07 -2.13 10.26
CA TYR A 92 11.86 -2.79 9.73
C TYR A 92 11.94 -4.31 9.85
N VAL A 93 13.07 -4.92 9.50
CA VAL A 93 13.22 -6.39 9.54
C VAL A 93 13.04 -6.95 10.96
N ASN A 94 13.54 -6.27 12.00
CA ASN A 94 13.39 -6.74 13.38
C ASN A 94 11.95 -6.63 13.90
N GLN A 95 11.10 -5.83 13.27
CA GLN A 95 9.66 -5.78 13.58
C GLN A 95 8.86 -6.88 12.85
N LEU A 96 9.46 -7.56 11.86
CA LEU A 96 8.82 -8.60 11.04
C LEU A 96 9.02 -10.03 11.57
N HIS A 97 9.58 -10.22 12.77
CA HIS A 97 9.72 -11.55 13.38
C HIS A 97 8.38 -12.30 13.52
N GLY A 98 7.24 -11.58 13.63
CA GLY A 98 5.90 -12.16 13.69
C GLY A 98 5.22 -12.38 12.33
N PHE A 99 5.93 -12.16 11.22
CA PHE A 99 5.40 -12.30 9.86
C PHE A 99 5.01 -13.74 9.55
N LYS A 100 3.83 -13.94 8.94
CA LYS A 100 3.28 -15.24 8.57
C LYS A 100 3.11 -15.36 7.06
N LYS A 101 3.15 -16.59 6.55
CA LYS A 101 2.82 -16.87 5.15
C LYS A 101 1.42 -16.33 4.83
N GLY A 102 1.32 -15.52 3.78
CA GLY A 102 0.11 -14.82 3.37
C GLY A 102 0.00 -13.38 3.87
N ASP A 103 0.79 -12.97 4.87
CA ASP A 103 0.97 -11.55 5.20
C ASP A 103 1.62 -10.80 4.02
N VAL A 104 1.44 -9.49 3.99
CA VAL A 104 1.92 -8.60 2.94
C VAL A 104 2.84 -7.54 3.55
N LEU A 105 3.96 -7.26 2.89
CA LEU A 105 4.78 -6.08 3.14
C LEU A 105 4.53 -5.04 2.04
N PHE A 106 4.16 -3.83 2.43
CA PHE A 106 3.96 -2.70 1.54
C PHE A 106 5.03 -1.62 1.81
N CYS A 107 5.97 -1.47 0.88
CA CYS A 107 7.07 -0.51 1.01
C CYS A 107 6.78 0.78 0.23
N ILE A 108 6.94 1.93 0.90
CA ILE A 108 6.80 3.26 0.30
C ILE A 108 8.18 3.92 0.23
N SER A 109 8.60 4.32 -0.97
CA SER A 109 9.91 4.95 -1.18
C SER A 109 9.93 5.87 -2.38
N VAL A 110 10.16 7.16 -2.15
CA VAL A 110 10.32 8.16 -3.23
C VAL A 110 11.41 7.77 -4.21
N HIS A 111 12.55 7.27 -3.73
CA HIS A 111 13.71 6.98 -4.58
C HIS A 111 13.86 5.51 -4.99
N GLY A 112 12.97 4.63 -4.52
CA GLY A 112 13.01 3.20 -4.84
C GLY A 112 14.26 2.47 -4.32
N GLY A 113 14.92 3.01 -3.28
CA GLY A 113 16.14 2.45 -2.70
C GLY A 113 17.44 2.77 -3.45
N VAL A 114 17.44 3.79 -4.31
CA VAL A 114 18.63 4.22 -5.07
C VAL A 114 18.92 5.69 -4.79
N CYS A 115 20.19 6.04 -4.60
CA CYS A 115 20.60 7.44 -4.50
C CYS A 115 20.44 8.16 -5.84
N GLN A 116 19.88 9.36 -5.84
CA GLN A 116 19.94 10.21 -7.03
C GLN A 116 21.38 10.67 -7.24
N GLY A 117 22.00 10.31 -8.38
CA GLY A 117 23.34 10.78 -8.74
C GLY A 117 24.53 10.05 -8.08
N THR A 118 24.32 8.92 -7.40
CA THR A 118 25.43 8.04 -6.98
C THR A 118 25.07 6.56 -7.19
N ASP A 119 26.07 5.69 -7.27
CA ASP A 119 25.88 4.24 -7.39
C ASP A 119 25.51 3.56 -6.05
N GLY A 120 25.20 4.34 -5.01
CA GLY A 120 24.88 3.85 -3.67
C GLY A 120 23.43 3.36 -3.52
N VAL A 121 23.27 2.28 -2.75
CA VAL A 121 21.96 1.82 -2.26
C VAL A 121 21.50 2.75 -1.13
N TRP A 122 20.25 3.21 -1.19
CA TRP A 122 19.57 3.97 -0.13
C TRP A 122 18.45 3.14 0.49
N SER A 123 18.01 3.52 1.69
CA SER A 123 16.92 2.82 2.41
C SER A 123 17.20 1.32 2.59
N GLN A 124 18.40 0.98 3.04
CA GLN A 124 18.83 -0.40 3.32
C GLN A 124 17.84 -1.12 4.25
N ASN A 125 17.20 -0.38 5.15
CA ASN A 125 16.13 -0.90 6.00
C ASN A 125 14.92 -1.46 5.24
N LEU A 126 14.48 -0.79 4.17
CA LEU A 126 13.42 -1.30 3.31
C LEU A 126 13.90 -2.53 2.54
N ILE A 127 15.13 -2.52 2.05
CA ILE A 127 15.69 -3.65 1.29
C ILE A 127 15.79 -4.91 2.15
N GLN A 128 16.29 -4.79 3.37
CA GLN A 128 16.38 -5.93 4.29
C GLN A 128 15.02 -6.47 4.71
N ALA A 129 14.01 -5.60 4.87
CA ALA A 129 12.64 -6.05 5.12
C ALA A 129 12.06 -6.82 3.93
N ILE A 130 12.31 -6.35 2.70
CA ILE A 130 11.91 -7.04 1.47
C ILE A 130 12.57 -8.41 1.36
N GLU A 131 13.89 -8.48 1.55
CA GLU A 131 14.65 -9.73 1.48
C GLU A 131 14.16 -10.75 2.52
N TYR A 132 13.90 -10.29 3.76
CA TYR A 132 13.32 -11.13 4.81
C TYR A 132 11.95 -11.69 4.41
N VAL A 133 11.05 -10.84 3.89
CA VAL A 133 9.70 -11.27 3.48
C VAL A 133 9.75 -12.23 2.29
N GLN A 134 10.65 -12.01 1.32
CA GLN A 134 10.87 -12.94 0.22
C GLN A 134 11.39 -14.30 0.71
N ALA A 135 12.32 -14.31 1.66
CA ALA A 135 12.81 -15.55 2.27
C ALA A 135 11.71 -16.33 3.01
N MET A 136 10.67 -15.63 3.46
CA MET A 136 9.47 -16.21 4.08
C MET A 136 8.36 -16.58 3.07
N GLU A 137 8.64 -16.52 1.76
CA GLU A 137 7.67 -16.70 0.67
C GLU A 137 6.44 -15.76 0.78
N GLY A 138 6.64 -14.57 1.35
CA GLY A 138 5.61 -13.55 1.49
C GLY A 138 5.45 -12.67 0.25
N THR A 139 4.39 -11.87 0.25
CA THR A 139 4.12 -10.90 -0.82
C THR A 139 4.71 -9.53 -0.46
N VAL A 140 5.47 -8.96 -1.38
CA VAL A 140 6.04 -7.61 -1.32
C VAL A 140 5.37 -6.72 -2.36
N LEU A 141 4.81 -5.60 -1.90
CA LEU A 141 4.22 -4.56 -2.73
C LEU A 141 5.00 -3.25 -2.59
N GLY A 142 5.08 -2.47 -3.66
CA GLY A 142 5.83 -1.21 -3.68
C GLY A 142 5.00 -0.01 -4.12
N LEU A 143 5.19 1.13 -3.46
CA LEU A 143 4.78 2.44 -3.94
C LEU A 143 6.04 3.30 -4.07
N VAL A 144 6.46 3.53 -5.31
CA VAL A 144 7.81 4.03 -5.60
C VAL A 144 7.77 5.25 -6.50
N GLY A 145 8.76 6.15 -6.35
CA GLY A 145 8.94 7.30 -7.24
C GLY A 145 10.04 7.10 -8.29
N ASN A 146 10.40 8.16 -9.00
CA ASN A 146 11.46 8.19 -10.02
C ASN A 146 11.27 7.06 -11.06
N GLU A 147 12.28 6.20 -11.21
CA GLU A 147 12.26 5.00 -12.06
C GLU A 147 11.95 3.71 -11.27
N GLY A 148 11.64 3.83 -9.98
CA GLY A 148 11.24 2.72 -9.10
C GLY A 148 12.38 1.96 -8.40
N GLY A 149 13.61 2.12 -8.88
CA GLY A 149 14.81 1.64 -8.20
C GLY A 149 14.87 0.12 -7.97
N ILE A 150 15.59 -0.29 -6.95
CA ILE A 150 15.73 -1.70 -6.56
C ILE A 150 14.44 -2.27 -5.97
N ILE A 151 13.66 -1.46 -5.25
CA ILE A 151 12.39 -1.89 -4.63
C ILE A 151 11.42 -2.39 -5.70
N ARG A 152 11.29 -1.68 -6.83
CA ARG A 152 10.45 -2.12 -7.95
C ARG A 152 10.86 -3.49 -8.52
N ARG A 153 12.16 -3.80 -8.52
CA ARG A 153 12.67 -5.08 -9.06
C ARG A 153 12.40 -6.25 -8.12
N LEU A 154 12.39 -5.99 -6.81
CA LEU A 154 12.18 -7.02 -5.79
C LEU A 154 10.69 -7.23 -5.46
N ALA A 155 9.84 -6.23 -5.68
CA ALA A 155 8.41 -6.33 -5.38
C ALA A 155 7.67 -7.27 -6.34
N ASN A 156 6.68 -8.01 -5.83
CA ASN A 156 5.75 -8.81 -6.63
C ASN A 156 4.85 -7.93 -7.51
N ALA A 157 4.54 -6.73 -7.03
CA ALA A 157 3.88 -5.66 -7.78
C ALA A 157 4.26 -4.29 -7.22
N SER A 158 4.25 -3.25 -8.06
CA SER A 158 4.50 -1.89 -7.59
C SER A 158 3.77 -0.84 -8.41
N VAL A 159 3.32 0.24 -7.76
CA VAL A 159 2.87 1.46 -8.43
C VAL A 159 4.03 2.44 -8.50
N LYS A 160 4.37 2.89 -9.71
CA LYS A 160 5.41 3.90 -9.94
C LYS A 160 4.76 5.26 -10.18
N VAL A 161 5.17 6.26 -9.41
CA VAL A 161 4.91 7.69 -9.69
C VAL A 161 6.18 8.29 -10.30
N ARG A 162 6.17 8.55 -11.61
CA ARG A 162 7.35 9.07 -12.29
C ARG A 162 7.44 10.59 -12.17
N ASN A 163 8.14 11.06 -11.16
CA ASN A 163 8.53 12.45 -11.01
C ASN A 163 9.81 12.50 -10.18
N TYR A 164 10.70 13.48 -10.44
CA TYR A 164 11.97 13.65 -9.72
C TYR A 164 11.89 14.67 -8.58
N SER A 165 10.74 15.30 -8.38
CA SER A 165 10.42 16.17 -7.26
C SER A 165 9.86 15.34 -6.11
N THR A 166 10.67 15.13 -5.07
CA THR A 166 10.27 14.47 -3.82
C THR A 166 8.90 14.92 -3.29
N PRO A 167 8.59 16.21 -3.12
CA PRO A 167 7.29 16.63 -2.59
C PRO A 167 6.11 16.28 -3.52
N ILE A 168 6.31 16.26 -4.84
CA ILE A 168 5.27 15.81 -5.78
C ILE A 168 5.06 14.30 -5.64
N VAL A 169 6.15 13.53 -5.59
CA VAL A 169 6.06 12.07 -5.40
C VAL A 169 5.37 11.73 -4.07
N GLU A 170 5.73 12.39 -2.97
CA GLU A 170 5.09 12.20 -1.67
C GLU A 170 3.58 12.54 -1.71
N SER A 171 3.23 13.67 -2.34
CA SER A 171 1.82 14.07 -2.53
C SER A 171 1.03 13.02 -3.33
N MET A 172 1.64 12.49 -4.39
CA MET A 172 1.02 11.48 -5.24
C MET A 172 0.99 10.10 -4.57
N HIS A 173 1.95 9.77 -3.70
CA HIS A 173 1.89 8.54 -2.90
C HIS A 173 0.66 8.54 -1.99
N VAL A 174 0.39 9.66 -1.31
CA VAL A 174 -0.85 9.82 -0.53
C VAL A 174 -2.09 9.67 -1.43
N PHE A 175 -2.12 10.35 -2.58
CA PHE A 175 -3.22 10.23 -3.55
C PHE A 175 -3.47 8.78 -3.98
N VAL A 176 -2.41 8.02 -4.31
CA VAL A 176 -2.50 6.61 -4.71
C VAL A 176 -3.01 5.75 -3.55
N THR A 177 -2.56 6.00 -2.31
CA THR A 177 -3.09 5.26 -1.15
C THR A 177 -4.59 5.51 -0.95
N HIS A 178 -5.07 6.74 -1.15
CA HIS A 178 -6.51 7.03 -1.11
C HIS A 178 -7.27 6.31 -2.22
N LEU A 179 -6.74 6.31 -3.45
CA LEU A 179 -7.32 5.55 -4.56
C LEU A 179 -7.46 4.06 -4.20
N ILE A 180 -6.37 3.44 -3.72
CA ILE A 180 -6.37 2.03 -3.32
C ILE A 180 -7.45 1.76 -2.27
N VAL A 181 -7.54 2.60 -1.23
CA VAL A 181 -8.52 2.45 -0.15
C VAL A 181 -9.95 2.60 -0.67
N GLU A 182 -10.22 3.59 -1.51
CA GLU A 182 -11.57 3.81 -2.07
C GLU A 182 -12.01 2.63 -2.96
N VAL A 183 -11.09 2.08 -3.76
CA VAL A 183 -11.38 0.88 -4.55
C VAL A 183 -11.59 -0.34 -3.65
N LEU A 184 -10.76 -0.56 -2.63
CA LEU A 184 -10.95 -1.63 -1.65
C LEU A 184 -12.30 -1.51 -0.91
N LYS A 185 -12.75 -0.29 -0.59
CA LYS A 185 -14.09 -0.04 -0.02
C LYS A 185 -15.20 -0.42 -0.99
N ALA A 186 -15.04 -0.09 -2.28
CA ALA A 186 -16.01 -0.39 -3.33
C ALA A 186 -16.18 -1.89 -3.56
N ILE A 187 -15.10 -2.66 -3.51
CA ILE A 187 -15.11 -4.12 -3.70
C ILE A 187 -15.19 -4.90 -2.37
N SER A 188 -15.38 -4.18 -1.26
CA SER A 188 -15.32 -4.72 0.10
C SER A 188 -16.22 -5.94 0.26
N PRO A 189 -15.73 -7.06 0.84
CA PRO A 189 -16.57 -8.19 1.19
C PRO A 189 -17.52 -7.87 2.35
N VAL A 190 -17.36 -6.70 2.99
CA VAL A 190 -18.05 -6.32 4.21
C VAL A 190 -19.34 -5.58 3.92
N LYS A 191 -20.40 -6.08 4.54
CA LYS A 191 -21.77 -5.57 4.46
C LYS A 191 -22.11 -4.72 5.70
N MET A 192 -22.71 -3.54 5.51
CA MET A 192 -23.30 -2.74 6.59
C MET A 192 -24.81 -2.97 6.67
N CYS A 193 -25.39 -3.16 7.88
CA CYS A 193 -26.86 -3.12 8.05
C CYS A 193 -27.32 -1.66 7.94
N ASN A 194 -28.23 -1.39 6.99
CA ASN A 194 -28.79 -0.06 6.70
C ASN A 194 -29.52 0.58 7.88
N ASN A 195 -29.93 -0.24 8.86
CA ASN A 195 -30.79 0.17 9.95
C ASN A 195 -30.03 0.47 11.25
N CYS A 196 -28.90 -0.21 11.47
CA CYS A 196 -28.17 -0.15 12.75
C CYS A 196 -26.88 0.68 12.69
N ASN A 197 -26.40 1.08 11.49
CA ASN A 197 -25.12 1.79 11.30
C ASN A 197 -23.95 1.17 12.10
N MET A 198 -24.06 -0.13 12.39
CA MET A 198 -23.13 -0.85 13.25
C MET A 198 -21.84 -1.17 12.49
N ILE A 199 -20.72 -1.06 13.20
CA ILE A 199 -19.41 -1.58 12.80
C ILE A 199 -19.50 -3.11 12.86
N ARG A 200 -19.24 -3.75 11.71
CA ARG A 200 -18.88 -5.16 11.46
C ARG A 200 -19.24 -6.22 12.50
N LEU A 201 -19.88 -7.28 12.02
CA LEU A 201 -20.16 -8.49 12.78
C LEU A 201 -19.67 -9.68 11.92
N PRO A 202 -18.96 -10.69 12.48
CA PRO A 202 -18.53 -11.90 11.74
C PRO A 202 -19.72 -12.57 11.02
N ASP A 203 -19.47 -13.41 10.01
CA ASP A 203 -20.55 -14.04 9.20
C ASP A 203 -21.65 -14.74 10.02
N ASN A 204 -21.33 -15.22 11.22
CA ASN A 204 -22.26 -15.88 12.14
C ASN A 204 -23.06 -14.92 13.04
N PHE A 205 -22.86 -13.62 12.91
CA PHE A 205 -23.35 -12.62 13.85
C PHE A 205 -24.45 -11.80 13.17
N ARG A 206 -25.71 -12.15 13.49
CA ARG A 206 -26.91 -11.41 13.07
C ARG A 206 -26.86 -9.98 13.62
N CYS A 207 -27.02 -8.93 12.79
CA CYS A 207 -27.25 -7.60 13.38
C CYS A 207 -28.54 -7.66 14.21
N LYS A 208 -28.50 -7.02 15.38
CA LYS A 208 -29.65 -6.83 16.29
C LYS A 208 -30.88 -6.24 15.59
N CYS A 209 -30.71 -5.56 14.44
CA CYS A 209 -31.76 -4.99 13.61
C CYS A 209 -32.68 -6.06 12.94
N ASN A 210 -32.28 -7.34 12.91
CA ASN A 210 -32.97 -8.44 12.20
C ASN A 210 -33.23 -8.13 10.70
N SER A 211 -32.54 -7.13 10.12
CA SER A 211 -32.72 -6.74 8.73
C SER A 211 -31.97 -7.69 7.80
N VAL A 212 -32.57 -7.96 6.65
CA VAL A 212 -31.96 -8.67 5.51
C VAL A 212 -31.39 -7.71 4.46
N SER A 213 -31.56 -6.39 4.65
CA SER A 213 -31.02 -5.35 3.79
C SER A 213 -29.63 -4.91 4.26
N PHE A 214 -28.65 -5.15 3.40
CA PHE A 214 -27.27 -4.74 3.58
C PHE A 214 -26.88 -3.81 2.44
N THR A 215 -26.09 -2.77 2.73
CA THR A 215 -25.39 -1.99 1.71
C THR A 215 -23.90 -2.28 1.78
N TYR A 216 -23.27 -2.33 0.61
CA TYR A 216 -21.82 -2.29 0.53
C TYR A 216 -21.37 -0.89 0.93
N THR A 217 -20.25 -0.81 1.66
CA THR A 217 -19.76 0.45 2.24
C THR A 217 -19.11 1.38 1.22
N GLY A 218 -19.11 1.03 -0.06
CA GLY A 218 -18.55 1.85 -1.14
C GLY A 218 -19.64 2.31 -2.10
N GLY A 219 -19.67 3.61 -2.39
CA GLY A 219 -20.59 4.25 -3.34
C GLY A 219 -20.36 3.89 -4.81
N MET A 220 -19.45 2.95 -5.11
CA MET A 220 -19.21 2.39 -6.43
C MET A 220 -19.43 0.88 -6.35
N ASN A 221 -20.29 0.32 -7.22
CA ASN A 221 -20.53 -1.12 -7.32
C ASN A 221 -19.33 -1.82 -7.99
N GLY A 222 -18.15 -1.80 -7.36
CA GLY A 222 -16.96 -2.44 -7.88
C GLY A 222 -17.03 -3.96 -7.74
N ASN A 223 -16.56 -4.70 -8.75
CA ASN A 223 -16.46 -6.16 -8.72
C ASN A 223 -14.97 -6.59 -8.73
N ILE A 224 -14.55 -7.42 -7.77
CA ILE A 224 -13.19 -7.96 -7.73
C ILE A 224 -12.82 -8.69 -9.03
N GLU A 225 -13.79 -9.33 -9.70
CA GLU A 225 -13.56 -10.03 -10.96
C GLU A 225 -13.21 -9.07 -12.11
N GLU A 226 -13.76 -7.86 -12.09
CA GLU A 226 -13.37 -6.81 -13.04
C GLU A 226 -11.93 -6.37 -12.78
N MET A 227 -11.53 -6.24 -11.50
CA MET A 227 -10.16 -5.92 -11.13
C MET A 227 -9.16 -7.01 -11.54
N ARG A 228 -9.54 -8.29 -11.41
CA ARG A 228 -8.72 -9.41 -11.88
C ARG A 228 -8.55 -9.41 -13.40
N LYS A 229 -9.61 -9.14 -14.16
CA LYS A 229 -9.51 -8.97 -15.62
C LYS A 229 -8.61 -7.82 -16.01
N VAL A 230 -8.68 -6.70 -15.27
CA VAL A 230 -7.75 -5.58 -15.44
C VAL A 230 -6.33 -6.07 -15.18
N CYS A 231 -6.06 -6.93 -14.18
CA CYS A 231 -4.71 -7.49 -14.00
C CYS A 231 -4.27 -8.41 -15.16
N ASP A 232 -5.12 -9.35 -15.57
CA ASP A 232 -4.80 -10.41 -16.53
C ASP A 232 -4.54 -9.86 -17.94
N ASN A 233 -5.29 -8.82 -18.34
CA ASN A 233 -5.11 -8.17 -19.64
C ASN A 233 -3.72 -7.54 -19.81
N TYR A 234 -2.98 -7.29 -18.71
CA TYR A 234 -1.69 -6.59 -18.76
C TYR A 234 -0.49 -7.44 -18.36
N GLN A 235 -0.67 -8.68 -17.91
CA GLN A 235 0.45 -9.64 -17.78
C GLN A 235 1.00 -10.10 -19.15
N SER A 236 0.34 -9.74 -20.26
CA SER A 236 0.68 -10.18 -21.62
C SER A 236 1.55 -9.20 -22.43
N THR A 237 1.94 -8.07 -21.85
CA THR A 237 2.61 -6.95 -22.58
C THR A 237 3.99 -6.57 -22.05
N ASP A 238 4.64 -7.42 -21.25
CA ASP A 238 6.05 -7.21 -20.83
C ASP A 238 7.05 -7.74 -21.86
#